data_AF-A0A644VSK1-F1
#
_entry.id   AF-A0A644VSK1-F1
#
_cell.length_a   1.000
_cell.length_b   1.000
_cell.length_c   1.000
_cell.angle_alpha   90.00
_cell.angle_beta   90.00
_cell.angle_gamma   90.00
#
_symmetry.space_group_name_H-M   'P 1'
#
loop_
_entity.id
_entity.type
_entity.pdbx_description
1 polymer ?
#
loop_
_entity_poly.entity_id
_entity_poly.type
_entity_poly.pdbx_seq_one_letter_code
_entity_poly.pdbx_strand_id
1 'polypeptide(L)' 'MPLGEASELYLVRVSEGTAVRRQVTVGTPAWSYSLAQAAADGIAGPFTVEVMQVSDVFGPGLAARIALAP' A
#
# COMPACT_ATOMS: atom_id res chain seq x y z
N MET A 1 11.58 -19.98 4.54
CA MET A 1 12.94 -19.43 4.68
C MET A 1 12.79 -17.92 4.82
N PRO A 2 13.04 -17.31 5.99
CA PRO A 2 13.13 -15.86 6.07
C PRO A 2 14.45 -15.41 5.43
N LEU A 3 14.36 -14.68 4.32
CA LEU A 3 15.51 -14.16 3.58
C LEU A 3 16.01 -12.87 4.24
N GLY A 4 16.69 -12.98 5.38
CA GLY A 4 17.62 -11.98 5.95
C GLY A 4 17.39 -10.49 5.64
N GLU A 5 16.18 -9.95 5.79
CA GLU A 5 15.94 -8.50 5.76
C GLU A 5 16.07 -7.95 7.18
N ALA A 6 16.90 -6.92 7.35
CA ALA A 6 17.20 -6.33 8.66
C ALA A 6 16.03 -5.50 9.22
N SER A 7 15.00 -5.20 8.42
CA SER A 7 13.75 -4.56 8.85
C SER A 7 12.64 -4.90 7.88
N GLU A 8 11.47 -5.27 8.39
CA GLU A 8 10.31 -5.61 7.56
C GLU A 8 9.63 -4.32 7.09
N LEU A 9 9.75 -4.00 5.79
CA LEU A 9 9.20 -2.78 5.20
C LEU A 9 8.19 -3.12 4.11
N TYR A 10 7.10 -2.36 4.07
CA TYR A 10 6.05 -2.48 3.08
C TYR A 10 5.72 -1.14 2.46
N LEU A 11 5.64 -1.09 1.14
CA LEU A 11 5.08 0.04 0.41
C LEU A 11 3.59 -0.23 0.19
N VAL A 12 2.75 0.61 0.77
CA VAL A 12 1.31 0.60 0.55
C VAL A 12 0.94 1.74 -0.39
N ARG A 13 0.19 1.42 -1.44
CA ARG A 13 -0.30 2.37 -2.43
C ARG A 13 -1.81 2.28 -2.52
N VAL A 14 -2.49 3.42 -2.48
CA VAL A 14 -3.91 3.54 -2.75
C VAL A 14 -4.08 4.31 -4.05
N SER A 15 -4.84 3.74 -4.99
CA SER A 15 -5.10 4.35 -6.28
C SER A 15 -6.59 4.35 -6.63
N GLU A 16 -7.05 5.43 -7.24
CA GLU A 16 -8.37 5.55 -7.85
C GLU A 16 -8.19 5.57 -9.37
N GLY A 17 -8.61 4.49 -10.04
CA GLY A 17 -8.24 4.26 -11.44
C GLY A 17 -6.72 4.16 -11.60
N THR A 18 -6.14 5.05 -12.39
CA THR A 18 -4.68 5.14 -12.61
C THR A 18 -3.99 6.15 -11.69
N ALA A 19 -4.75 6.95 -10.93
CA ALA A 19 -4.21 7.99 -10.08
C ALA A 19 -3.85 7.43 -8.70
N VAL A 20 -2.57 7.57 -8.30
CA VAL A 20 -2.14 7.27 -6.94
C VAL A 20 -2.58 8.40 -6.02
N ARG A 21 -3.45 8.08 -5.05
CA ARG A 21 -3.99 9.01 -4.07
C ARG A 21 -3.17 9.02 -2.78
N ARG A 22 -2.65 7.85 -2.39
CA ARG A 22 -1.76 7.70 -1.24
C ARG A 22 -0.64 6.73 -1.53
N GLN A 23 0.54 7.04 -1.04
CA GLN A 23 1.67 6.12 -0.99
C GLN A 23 2.38 6.29 0.35
N VAL A 24 2.56 5.20 1.08
CA VAL A 24 3.19 5.20 2.40
C VAL A 24 4.05 3.96 2.58
N THR A 25 5.20 4.12 3.22
CA THR A 25 6.03 2.99 3.66
C THR A 25 5.74 2.73 5.13
N VAL A 26 5.46 1.48 5.48
CA VAL A 26 5.19 1.04 6.86
C VAL A 26 6.17 -0.05 7.27
N GLY A 27 6.63 0.00 8.53
CA GLY A 27 7.56 -0.98 9.10
C GLY A 27 6.88 -2.13 9.86
N THR A 28 5.55 -2.24 9.75
CA THR A 28 4.76 -3.29 10.38
C THR A 28 3.75 -3.83 9.37
N PRO A 29 3.43 -5.14 9.41
CA PRO A 29 2.43 -5.76 8.53
C PRO A 29 0.98 -5.38 8.89
N ALA A 30 0.80 -4.25 9.55
CA ALA A 30 -0.47 -3.73 10.01
C ALA A 30 -0.55 -2.25 9.65
N TRP A 31 -1.49 -1.91 8.78
CA TRP A 31 -1.80 -0.54 8.39
C TRP A 31 -3.29 -0.42 8.13
N SER A 32 -3.88 0.71 8.50
CA SER A 32 -5.31 0.97 8.31
C SER A 32 -5.53 2.18 7.42
N TYR A 33 -6.57 2.06 6.60
CA TYR A 33 -7.04 3.12 5.72
C TYR A 33 -8.52 3.36 6.00
N SER A 34 -8.79 4.36 6.84
CA SER A 34 -10.14 4.73 7.25
C SER A 34 -10.88 5.52 6.18
N LEU A 35 -12.21 5.55 6.26
CA LEU A 35 -13.03 6.38 5.38
C LEU A 35 -12.70 7.88 5.48
N ALA A 36 -12.32 8.36 6.66
CA ALA A 36 -11.89 9.74 6.85
C ALA A 36 -10.59 10.05 6.09
N GLN A 37 -9.64 9.10 6.09
CA GLN A 37 -8.41 9.21 5.30
C GLN A 37 -8.71 9.14 3.80
N ALA A 38 -9.61 8.25 3.38
CA ALA A 38 -10.04 8.16 1.99
C ALA A 38 -10.69 9.46 1.50
N ALA A 39 -11.57 10.07 2.31
CA ALA A 39 -12.17 11.36 2.01
C ALA A 39 -11.13 12.49 1.94
N ALA A 40 -10.15 12.50 2.85
CA ALA A 40 -9.06 13.47 2.84
C ALA A 40 -8.15 13.33 1.61
N ASP A 41 -7.95 12.11 1.12
CA ASP A 41 -7.20 11.83 -0.11
C ASP A 41 -8.03 12.06 -1.39
N GLY A 42 -9.29 12.46 -1.25
CA GLY A 42 -10.19 12.75 -2.36
C GLY A 42 -10.68 11.52 -3.12
N ILE A 43 -10.69 10.34 -2.48
CA ILE A 43 -11.34 9.14 -3.02
C ILE A 43 -12.84 9.40 -3.08
N ALA A 44 -13.43 9.28 -4.27
CA ALA A 44 -14.85 9.49 -4.51
C ALA A 44 -15.55 8.23 -5.06
N GLY A 45 -14.80 7.22 -5.48
CA GLY A 45 -15.33 5.98 -6.03
C GLY A 45 -14.52 4.73 -5.68
N PRO A 46 -14.69 3.64 -6.47
CA PRO A 46 -13.92 2.42 -6.29
C PRO A 46 -12.42 2.71 -6.33
N PHE A 47 -11.67 2.08 -5.44
CA PHE A 47 -10.22 2.26 -5.35
C PHE A 47 -9.52 0.92 -5.15
N THR A 48 -8.22 0.93 -5.40
CA THR A 48 -7.35 -0.23 -5.28
C THR A 48 -6.30 0.04 -4.22
N VAL A 49 -6.05 -0.96 -3.37
CA VAL A 49 -4.93 -0.95 -2.44
C VAL A 49 -3.93 -2.00 -2.90
N GLU A 50 -2.67 -1.58 -3.01
CA GLU A 50 -1.55 -2.43 -3.36
C GLU A 50 -0.54 -2.42 -2.22
N VAL A 51 -0.01 -3.60 -1.88
CA VAL A 51 1.03 -3.77 -0.87
C VAL A 51 2.20 -4.51 -1.50
N MET A 52 3.39 -3.94 -1.39
CA MET A 52 4.65 -4.53 -1.88
C MET A 52 5.62 -4.62 -0.70
N GLN A 53 6.20 -5.80 -0.47
CA GLN A 53 7.35 -5.90 0.44
C GLN A 53 8.54 -5.16 -0.18
N VAL A 54 9.25 -4.39 0.62
CA VAL A 54 10.38 -3.57 0.18
C VAL A 54 11.67 -4.22 0.64
N SER A 55 12.51 -4.58 -0.33
CA SER A 55 13.87 -5.04 -0.09
C SER A 55 14.84 -3.86 -0.09
N ASP A 56 15.81 -3.88 0.84
CA ASP A 56 16.89 -2.88 0.87
C ASP A 56 17.76 -2.93 -0.39
N VAL A 57 17.87 -4.09 -1.05
CA VAL A 57 18.73 -4.31 -2.22
C VAL A 57 17.97 -4.11 -3.53
N PHE A 58 16.73 -4.58 -3.58
CA PHE A 58 15.95 -4.65 -4.83
C PHE A 58 14.80 -3.64 -4.89
N GLY A 59 14.48 -2.95 -3.80
CA GLY A 59 13.32 -2.06 -3.70
C GLY A 59 11.99 -2.82 -3.58
N PRO A 60 10.84 -2.18 -3.93
CA PRO A 60 9.52 -2.81 -3.85
C PRO A 60 9.39 -4.03 -4.77
N GLY A 61 9.00 -5.15 -4.19
CA GLY A 61 8.73 -6.41 -4.89
C GLY A 61 7.35 -6.44 -5.56
N LEU A 62 6.84 -7.66 -5.76
CA LEU A 62 5.52 -7.86 -6.37
C LEU A 62 4.40 -7.29 -5.50
N ALA A 63 3.41 -6.68 -6.15
CA ALA A 63 2.25 -6.12 -5.48
C ALA A 63 1.18 -7.19 -5.22
N ALA A 64 0.80 -7.35 -3.97
CA ALA A 64 -0.51 -7.90 -3.61
C ALA A 64 -1.56 -6.80 -3.78
N ARG A 65 -2.67 -7.09 -4.46
CA ARG A 65 -3.67 -6.09 -4.84
C ARG A 65 -5.07 -6.50 -4.36
N ILE A 66 -5.81 -5.53 -3.82
CA ILE A 66 -7.25 -5.65 -3.57
C ILE A 66 -7.99 -4.45 -4.16
N ALA A 67 -9.10 -4.72 -4.85
CA ALA A 67 -10.01 -3.70 -5.34
C ALA A 67 -11.21 -3.60 -4.38
N LEU A 68 -11.58 -2.38 -4.02
CA LEU A 68 -12.67 -2.07 -3.11
C LEU A 68 -13.73 -1.28 -3.88
N ALA A 69 -14.95 -1.82 -3.89
CA ALA A 69 -16.12 -1.07 -4.31
C ALA A 69 -16.59 -0.17 -3.15
N PRO A 70 -17.25 0.97 -3.44
CA PRO A 70 -17.87 1.81 -2.43
C PRO A 70 -18.95 1.08 -1.61
#